data_AF-A0A932C935-F1
#
_entry.id   AF-A0A932C935-F1
#
_cell.length_a   1.000
_cell.length_b   1.000
_cell.length_c   1.000
_cell.angle_alpha   90.00
_cell.angle_beta   90.00
_cell.angle_gamma   90.00
#
_symmetry.space_group_name_H-M   'P 1'
#
loop_
_entity.id
_entity.type
_entity.pdbx_description
1 polymer ?
#
loop_
_entity_poly.entity_id
_entity_poly.type
_entity_poly.pdbx_seq_one_letter_code
_entity_poly.pdbx_strand_id
1 'polypeptide(L)'
;MRRENVFWMALLVIGAAALLWRSAFTTEGMGREYVRAVPVANGRWTQSDPATYGEYQGAEAALPAQTEYQFSLPRTIGLWLAAFFTLAIFSFLFGDNPFYKVAEAVLVGVSAAYWMVIGFWDVIVPNLVGKIWPALVRAWAMPGLSGPEAEPSPSYIVVLVLSVMLLWRLAPKGGWIARWPLAFIIGTTAGLRLIAFLHGDFLVQIRNTILPLAVIDGGVFDPWLSLQNLLIVVGVLCCLVYFFFSFEHQGAVGATAKAGIWVLMITFGAAFGYTVMGRIALLAIRLEFLLDDWLWLIDPTGRRVAALLAGGGLG
;
A
#
# COMPACT_ATOMS: atom_id res chain seq x y z
N MET A 1 4.34 -34.79 -13.18
CA MET A 1 4.63 -34.16 -11.88
C MET A 1 5.83 -34.87 -11.26
N ARG A 2 6.87 -34.14 -10.83
CA ARG A 2 8.01 -34.74 -10.09
C ARG A 2 7.50 -35.25 -8.73
N ARG A 3 8.02 -36.38 -8.24
CA ARG A 3 7.59 -37.01 -6.97
C ARG A 3 7.69 -36.07 -5.76
N GLU A 4 8.63 -35.13 -5.80
CA GLU A 4 8.82 -34.07 -4.80
C GLU A 4 7.58 -33.15 -4.66
N ASN A 5 6.95 -32.76 -5.78
CA ASN A 5 5.77 -31.88 -5.76
C ASN A 5 4.54 -32.58 -5.15
N VAL A 6 4.46 -33.91 -5.26
CA VAL A 6 3.36 -34.70 -4.68
C VAL A 6 3.51 -34.81 -3.16
N PHE A 7 4.75 -34.98 -2.66
CA PHE A 7 5.04 -35.00 -1.23
C PHE A 7 4.69 -33.66 -0.56
N TRP A 8 5.12 -32.53 -1.14
CA TRP A 8 4.80 -31.20 -0.61
C TRP A 8 3.30 -30.88 -0.67
N MET A 9 2.60 -31.30 -1.73
CA MET A 9 1.14 -31.21 -1.78
C MET A 9 0.47 -32.02 -0.67
N ALA A 10 0.90 -33.27 -0.45
CA ALA A 10 0.34 -34.11 0.60
C ALA A 10 0.58 -33.50 1.99
N LEU A 11 1.79 -32.98 2.25
CA LEU A 11 2.13 -32.34 3.53
C LEU A 11 1.30 -31.06 3.77
N LEU A 12 1.09 -30.24 2.74
CA LEU A 12 0.23 -29.05 2.85
C LEU A 12 -1.25 -29.42 3.04
N VAL A 13 -1.74 -30.45 2.37
CA VAL A 13 -3.14 -30.92 2.53
C VAL A 13 -3.35 -31.53 3.91
N ILE A 14 -2.40 -32.31 4.42
CA ILE A 14 -2.43 -32.85 5.78
C ILE A 14 -2.31 -31.72 6.81
N GLY A 15 -1.43 -30.74 6.58
CA GLY A 15 -1.31 -29.56 7.43
C GLY A 15 -2.60 -28.74 7.46
N ALA A 16 -3.22 -28.49 6.31
CA ALA A 16 -4.51 -27.81 6.21
C ALA A 16 -5.62 -28.60 6.90
N ALA A 17 -5.67 -29.93 6.73
CA ALA A 17 -6.63 -30.80 7.42
C ALA A 17 -6.42 -30.79 8.95
N ALA A 18 -5.17 -30.79 9.42
CA ALA A 18 -4.82 -30.69 10.84
C ALA A 18 -5.18 -29.32 11.42
N LEU A 19 -5.02 -28.24 10.65
CA LEU A 19 -5.42 -26.89 11.05
C LEU A 19 -6.94 -26.72 11.09
N LEU A 20 -7.65 -27.25 10.09
CA LEU A 20 -9.12 -27.25 10.06
C LEU A 20 -9.70 -28.09 11.20
N TRP A 21 -9.10 -29.26 11.47
CA TRP A 21 -9.41 -30.06 12.65
C TRP A 21 -9.20 -29.25 13.92
N ARG A 22 -8.01 -28.64 14.09
CA ARG A 22 -7.72 -27.84 15.27
C ARG A 22 -8.69 -26.67 15.44
N SER A 23 -8.99 -25.91 14.39
CA SER A 23 -9.95 -24.79 14.45
C SER A 23 -11.39 -25.20 14.74
N ALA A 24 -11.77 -26.44 14.40
CA ALA A 24 -13.10 -26.97 14.68
C ALA A 24 -13.22 -27.46 16.13
N PHE A 25 -12.12 -27.95 16.73
CA PHE A 25 -12.12 -28.61 18.04
C PHE A 25 -11.46 -27.82 19.17
N THR A 26 -10.77 -26.70 18.92
CA THR A 26 -10.29 -25.82 19.99
C THR A 26 -11.38 -24.88 20.48
N THR A 27 -11.58 -24.83 21.80
CA THR A 27 -12.54 -23.97 22.51
C THR A 27 -12.16 -22.50 22.49
N GLU A 28 -10.89 -22.19 22.24
CA GLU A 28 -10.41 -20.81 22.04
C GLU A 28 -10.66 -20.39 20.59
N GLY A 29 -11.21 -19.19 20.37
CA GLY A 29 -11.70 -18.67 19.09
C GLY A 29 -10.66 -18.46 17.97
N MET A 30 -9.61 -19.28 17.92
CA MET A 30 -8.58 -19.28 16.87
C MET A 30 -9.20 -19.39 15.48
N GLY A 31 -8.77 -18.53 14.57
CA GLY A 31 -9.29 -18.49 13.20
C GLY A 31 -10.76 -18.08 13.11
N ARG A 32 -11.30 -17.34 14.10
CA ARG A 32 -12.65 -16.75 14.08
C ARG A 32 -12.56 -15.26 14.35
N GLU A 33 -13.30 -14.49 13.57
CA GLU A 33 -13.35 -13.02 13.67
C GLU A 33 -14.68 -12.55 14.28
N TYR A 34 -14.58 -11.70 15.29
CA TYR A 34 -15.71 -11.14 16.01
C TYR A 34 -15.86 -9.66 15.66
N VAL A 35 -17.09 -9.17 15.71
CA VAL A 35 -17.44 -7.81 15.30
C VAL A 35 -18.26 -7.16 16.40
N ARG A 36 -17.94 -5.90 16.67
CA ARG A 36 -18.76 -5.02 17.49
C ARG A 36 -19.67 -4.17 16.60
N ALA A 37 -20.95 -4.13 16.91
CA ALA A 37 -21.90 -3.25 16.24
C ALA A 37 -21.84 -1.85 16.87
N VAL A 38 -21.25 -0.89 16.15
CA VAL A 38 -21.19 0.52 16.57
C VAL A 38 -22.26 1.32 15.82
N PRO A 39 -23.18 2.02 16.51
CA PRO A 39 -24.18 2.84 15.84
C PRO A 39 -23.51 4.05 15.17
N VAL A 40 -23.71 4.21 13.86
CA VAL A 40 -23.23 5.39 13.14
C VAL A 40 -24.09 6.59 13.55
N ALA A 41 -23.47 7.76 13.77
CA ALA A 41 -24.12 8.98 14.30
C ALA A 41 -25.42 9.42 13.58
N ASN A 42 -25.63 8.97 12.34
CA ASN A 42 -26.85 9.23 11.56
C ASN A 42 -28.03 8.28 11.87
N GLY A 43 -27.90 7.35 12.82
CA GLY A 43 -28.98 6.52 13.36
C GLY A 43 -29.60 5.48 12.41
N ARG A 44 -29.20 5.43 11.14
CA ARG A 44 -29.76 4.55 10.10
C ARG A 44 -28.93 3.29 9.82
N TRP A 45 -27.67 3.25 10.25
CA TRP A 45 -26.75 2.16 9.92
C TRP A 45 -25.90 1.80 11.14
N THR A 46 -25.66 0.51 11.31
CA THR A 46 -24.69 -0.03 12.27
C THR A 46 -23.40 -0.35 11.53
N GLN A 47 -22.28 0.23 11.95
CA GLN A 47 -20.96 -0.11 11.45
C GLN A 47 -20.42 -1.30 12.25
N SER A 48 -19.79 -2.22 11.52
CA SER A 48 -19.23 -3.45 12.07
C SER A 48 -17.72 -3.27 12.27
N ASP A 49 -17.29 -2.91 13.48
CA ASP A 49 -15.87 -2.76 13.80
C ASP A 49 -15.28 -4.10 14.28
N PRO A 50 -13.99 -4.39 13.97
CA PRO A 50 -13.33 -5.61 14.46
C PRO A 50 -13.30 -5.64 15.99
N ALA A 51 -13.63 -6.79 16.59
CA ALA A 51 -13.61 -7.00 18.03
C ALA A 51 -12.76 -8.22 18.40
N THR A 52 -12.10 -8.14 19.56
CA THR A 52 -11.23 -9.22 20.05
C THR A 52 -12.08 -10.32 20.71
N TYR A 53 -11.61 -11.56 20.64
CA TYR A 53 -12.30 -12.70 21.27
C TYR A 53 -12.55 -12.55 22.77
N GLY A 54 -11.61 -11.97 23.52
CA GLY A 54 -11.82 -11.75 24.95
C GLY A 54 -12.85 -10.65 25.24
N GLU A 55 -13.04 -9.67 24.34
CA GLU A 55 -14.14 -8.69 24.47
C GLU A 55 -15.49 -9.37 24.25
N TYR A 56 -15.56 -10.31 23.29
CA TYR A 56 -16.74 -11.14 23.07
C TYR A 56 -17.04 -12.03 24.29
N GLN A 57 -16.06 -12.74 24.85
CA GLN A 57 -16.26 -13.56 26.04
C GLN A 57 -16.62 -12.73 27.29
N GLY A 58 -15.95 -11.59 27.50
CA GLY A 58 -16.26 -10.69 28.62
C GLY A 58 -17.67 -10.11 28.51
N ALA A 59 -18.11 -9.78 27.30
CA ALA A 59 -19.48 -9.36 27.03
C ALA A 59 -20.49 -10.50 27.25
N GLU A 60 -20.23 -11.71 26.76
CA GLU A 60 -21.10 -12.87 26.93
C GLU A 60 -21.19 -13.32 28.41
N ALA A 61 -20.11 -13.16 29.18
CA ALA A 61 -20.10 -13.37 30.63
C ALA A 61 -20.87 -12.28 31.40
N ALA A 62 -20.82 -11.02 30.93
CA ALA A 62 -21.52 -9.91 31.57
C ALA A 62 -23.03 -9.90 31.30
N LEU A 63 -23.49 -10.26 30.10
CA LEU A 63 -24.89 -10.63 29.86
C LEU A 63 -24.98 -11.82 28.88
N PRO A 64 -25.69 -12.90 29.23
CA PRO A 64 -25.99 -13.97 28.26
C PRO A 64 -26.98 -13.44 27.20
N ALA A 65 -26.66 -13.64 25.92
CA ALA A 65 -27.41 -13.20 24.72
C ALA A 65 -27.30 -11.70 24.30
N GLN A 66 -26.13 -11.07 24.49
CA GLN A 66 -25.87 -9.74 23.93
C GLN A 66 -25.80 -9.73 22.39
N THR A 67 -26.32 -8.67 21.78
CA THR A 67 -26.21 -8.40 20.33
C THR A 67 -25.06 -7.46 19.97
N GLU A 68 -24.30 -6.95 20.94
CA GLU A 68 -23.22 -5.97 20.69
C GLU A 68 -21.99 -6.61 20.05
N TYR A 69 -21.61 -7.82 20.45
CA TYR A 69 -20.49 -8.59 19.89
C TYR A 69 -21.01 -9.84 19.17
N GLN A 70 -20.72 -9.96 17.89
CA GLN A 70 -21.23 -11.05 17.06
C GLN A 70 -20.10 -11.75 16.30
N PHE A 71 -20.23 -13.07 16.16
CA PHE A 71 -19.39 -13.84 15.26
C PHE A 71 -19.68 -13.45 13.81
N SER A 72 -18.62 -13.10 13.07
CA SER A 72 -18.74 -12.70 11.67
C SER A 72 -18.20 -13.78 10.74
N LEU A 73 -19.11 -14.53 10.14
CA LEU A 73 -18.78 -15.56 9.16
C LEU A 73 -18.02 -14.98 7.95
N PRO A 74 -18.41 -13.82 7.38
CA PRO A 74 -17.69 -13.23 6.24
C PRO A 74 -16.24 -12.84 6.55
N ARG A 75 -15.96 -12.23 7.72
CA ARG A 75 -14.59 -11.87 8.10
C ARG A 75 -13.76 -13.09 8.44
N THR A 76 -14.38 -14.10 9.05
CA THR A 76 -13.73 -15.39 9.29
C THR A 76 -13.30 -16.06 7.99
N ILE A 77 -14.18 -16.15 6.98
CA ILE A 77 -13.80 -16.64 5.65
C ILE A 77 -12.68 -15.79 5.06
N GLY A 78 -12.76 -14.46 5.21
CA GLY A 78 -11.70 -13.53 4.77
C GLY A 78 -10.35 -13.81 5.42
N LEU A 79 -10.31 -14.06 6.73
CA LEU A 79 -9.10 -14.40 7.49
C LEU A 79 -8.46 -15.69 6.96
N TRP A 80 -9.25 -16.75 6.78
CA TRP A 80 -8.76 -18.03 6.25
C TRP A 80 -8.29 -17.92 4.80
N LEU A 81 -8.99 -17.14 3.98
CA LEU A 81 -8.61 -16.89 2.60
C LEU A 81 -7.30 -16.09 2.52
N ALA A 82 -7.14 -15.07 3.38
CA ALA A 82 -5.90 -14.29 3.49
C ALA A 82 -4.72 -15.14 3.99
N ALA A 83 -4.94 -16.03 4.97
CA ALA A 83 -3.93 -16.98 5.43
C ALA A 83 -3.52 -17.95 4.32
N PHE A 84 -4.49 -18.51 3.59
CA PHE A 84 -4.24 -19.38 2.45
C PHE A 84 -3.38 -18.69 1.38
N PHE A 85 -3.74 -17.47 0.95
CA PHE A 85 -2.96 -16.75 -0.06
C PHE A 85 -1.58 -16.35 0.44
N THR A 86 -1.43 -16.02 1.72
CA THR A 86 -0.12 -15.72 2.32
C THR A 86 0.79 -16.95 2.29
N LEU A 87 0.27 -18.12 2.68
CA LEU A 87 1.01 -19.39 2.61
C LEU A 87 1.29 -19.82 1.15
N ALA A 88 0.34 -19.60 0.24
CA ALA A 88 0.51 -19.90 -1.17
C ALA A 88 1.65 -19.08 -1.80
N ILE A 89 1.81 -17.82 -1.39
CA ILE A 89 2.95 -16.98 -1.79
C ILE A 89 4.24 -17.48 -1.16
N PHE A 90 4.25 -17.82 0.14
CA PHE A 90 5.44 -18.38 0.79
C PHE A 90 5.87 -19.73 0.22
N SER A 91 4.94 -20.50 -0.38
CA SER A 91 5.29 -21.74 -1.06
C SER A 91 6.32 -21.56 -2.18
N PHE A 92 6.47 -20.36 -2.74
CA PHE A 92 7.51 -20.06 -3.73
C PHE A 92 8.92 -20.32 -3.18
N LEU A 93 9.14 -20.14 -1.87
CA LEU A 93 10.43 -20.38 -1.23
C LEU A 93 10.91 -21.84 -1.37
N PHE A 94 9.97 -22.78 -1.50
CA PHE A 94 10.23 -24.21 -1.66
C PHE A 94 10.30 -24.66 -3.14
N GLY A 95 10.03 -23.76 -4.09
CA GLY A 95 10.07 -24.02 -5.55
C GLY A 95 8.76 -23.72 -6.28
N ASP A 96 8.68 -24.12 -7.55
CA ASP A 96 7.50 -23.90 -8.42
C ASP A 96 6.31 -24.80 -8.02
N ASN A 97 5.36 -24.22 -7.28
CA ASN A 97 4.13 -24.89 -6.85
C ASN A 97 2.88 -24.37 -7.61
N PRO A 98 1.95 -25.23 -8.05
CA PRO A 98 0.63 -24.81 -8.54
C PRO A 98 -0.10 -23.78 -7.66
N PHE A 99 0.00 -23.88 -6.34
CA PHE A 99 -0.66 -22.93 -5.42
C PHE A 99 -0.12 -21.50 -5.57
N TYR A 100 1.20 -21.36 -5.71
CA TYR A 100 1.83 -20.06 -5.97
C TYR A 100 1.33 -19.46 -7.30
N LYS A 101 1.29 -20.27 -8.37
CA LYS A 101 0.82 -19.81 -9.69
C LYS A 101 -0.65 -19.37 -9.69
N VAL A 102 -1.50 -20.06 -8.93
CA VAL A 102 -2.90 -19.64 -8.74
C VAL A 102 -2.97 -18.32 -7.98
N ALA A 103 -2.21 -18.18 -6.88
CA ALA A 103 -2.16 -16.94 -6.12
C ALA A 103 -1.66 -15.75 -6.97
N GLU A 104 -0.62 -15.96 -7.76
CA GLU A 104 -0.09 -14.96 -8.69
C GLU A 104 -1.12 -14.58 -9.76
N ALA A 105 -1.77 -15.56 -10.41
CA ALA A 105 -2.77 -15.30 -11.43
C ALA A 105 -3.99 -14.55 -10.87
N VAL A 106 -4.45 -14.92 -9.67
CA VAL A 106 -5.55 -14.22 -8.98
C VAL A 106 -5.13 -12.79 -8.64
N LEU A 107 -3.94 -12.58 -8.07
CA LEU A 107 -3.43 -11.25 -7.74
C LEU A 107 -3.36 -10.34 -8.96
N VAL A 108 -2.77 -10.82 -10.06
CA VAL A 108 -2.64 -10.06 -11.31
C VAL A 108 -4.01 -9.79 -11.93
N GLY A 109 -4.90 -10.80 -11.97
CA GLY A 109 -6.23 -10.66 -12.54
C GLY A 109 -7.11 -9.67 -11.77
N VAL A 110 -7.16 -9.79 -10.44
CA VAL A 110 -7.91 -8.87 -9.58
C VAL A 110 -7.34 -7.46 -9.64
N SER A 111 -6.02 -7.29 -9.65
CA SER A 111 -5.39 -5.97 -9.78
C SER A 111 -5.73 -5.31 -11.11
N ALA A 112 -5.67 -6.06 -12.22
CA ALA A 112 -6.03 -5.56 -13.53
C ALA A 112 -7.52 -5.19 -13.62
N ALA A 113 -8.41 -6.01 -13.05
CA ALA A 113 -9.84 -5.73 -12.98
C ALA A 113 -10.15 -4.48 -12.14
N TYR A 114 -9.51 -4.34 -10.98
CA TYR A 114 -9.66 -3.18 -10.10
C TYR A 114 -9.30 -1.87 -10.82
N TRP A 115 -8.12 -1.85 -11.46
CA TRP A 115 -7.69 -0.69 -12.26
C TRP A 115 -8.60 -0.41 -13.45
N MET A 116 -9.17 -1.45 -14.08
CA MET A 116 -10.14 -1.28 -15.16
C MET A 116 -11.44 -0.64 -14.67
N VAL A 117 -11.97 -1.11 -13.53
CA VAL A 117 -13.21 -0.59 -12.94
C VAL A 117 -13.04 0.86 -12.51
N ILE A 118 -11.95 1.18 -11.82
CA ILE A 118 -11.60 2.56 -11.43
C ILE A 118 -11.40 3.43 -12.66
N GLY A 119 -10.61 2.97 -13.63
CA GLY A 119 -10.39 3.73 -14.86
C GLY A 119 -11.70 4.01 -15.60
N PHE A 120 -12.66 3.08 -15.57
CA PHE A 120 -13.96 3.29 -16.16
C PHE A 120 -14.80 4.31 -15.38
N TRP A 121 -15.03 4.07 -14.08
CA TRP A 121 -15.96 4.88 -13.28
C TRP A 121 -15.40 6.23 -12.82
N ASP A 122 -14.11 6.31 -12.52
CA ASP A 122 -13.48 7.52 -11.98
C ASP A 122 -12.83 8.37 -13.07
N VAL A 123 -12.48 7.78 -14.21
CA VAL A 123 -11.80 8.51 -15.31
C VAL A 123 -12.70 8.65 -16.54
N ILE A 124 -13.11 7.54 -17.16
CA ILE A 124 -13.84 7.59 -18.45
C ILE A 124 -15.23 8.23 -18.27
N VAL A 125 -16.03 7.77 -17.32
CA VAL A 125 -17.41 8.25 -17.15
C VAL A 125 -17.45 9.76 -16.85
N PRO A 126 -16.73 10.32 -15.85
CA PRO A 126 -16.83 11.74 -15.53
C PRO A 126 -16.05 12.62 -16.52
N ASN A 127 -14.80 12.27 -16.85
CA ASN A 127 -13.93 13.16 -17.62
C ASN A 127 -14.13 13.11 -19.13
N LEU A 128 -14.66 12.00 -19.67
CA LEU A 128 -14.94 11.88 -21.10
C LEU A 128 -16.44 11.97 -21.38
N VAL A 129 -17.23 11.05 -20.81
CA VAL A 129 -18.66 10.97 -21.13
C VAL A 129 -19.45 12.11 -20.47
N GLY A 130 -19.11 12.48 -19.23
CA GLY A 130 -19.74 13.57 -18.48
C GLY A 130 -19.60 14.92 -19.17
N LYS A 131 -18.43 15.20 -19.77
CA LYS A 131 -18.16 16.45 -20.49
C LYS A 131 -18.78 16.52 -21.89
N ILE A 132 -19.03 15.37 -22.52
CA ILE A 132 -19.68 15.29 -23.85
C ILE A 132 -21.21 15.27 -23.71
N TRP A 133 -21.73 14.46 -22.78
CA TRP A 133 -23.17 14.27 -22.54
C TRP A 133 -23.53 14.32 -21.04
N PRO A 134 -23.48 15.52 -20.42
CA PRO A 134 -23.71 15.66 -18.97
C PRO A 134 -25.11 15.24 -18.54
N ALA A 135 -26.12 15.43 -19.38
CA ALA A 135 -27.50 15.05 -19.09
C ALA A 135 -27.68 13.51 -18.99
N LEU A 136 -26.99 12.73 -19.83
CA LEU A 136 -27.07 11.28 -19.83
C LEU A 136 -26.36 10.70 -18.60
N VAL A 137 -25.17 11.21 -18.28
CA VAL A 137 -24.39 10.74 -17.13
C VAL A 137 -25.10 11.06 -15.81
N ARG A 138 -25.74 12.23 -15.70
CA ARG A 138 -26.58 12.58 -14.53
C ARG A 138 -27.79 11.66 -14.36
N ALA A 139 -28.41 11.24 -15.46
CA ALA A 139 -29.61 10.41 -15.42
C ALA A 139 -29.30 8.94 -15.05
N TRP A 140 -28.17 8.40 -15.48
CA TRP A 140 -27.90 6.96 -15.38
C TRP A 140 -26.74 6.58 -14.43
N ALA A 141 -25.67 7.37 -14.38
CA ALA A 141 -24.42 6.99 -13.71
C ALA A 141 -24.12 7.78 -12.44
N MET A 142 -24.22 9.12 -12.49
CA MET A 142 -23.82 10.01 -11.40
C MET A 142 -24.81 11.17 -11.22
N PRO A 143 -25.89 10.97 -10.44
CA PRO A 143 -26.90 12.00 -10.17
C PRO A 143 -26.35 13.27 -9.51
N GLY A 144 -25.22 13.16 -8.81
CA GLY A 144 -24.53 14.26 -8.13
C GLY A 144 -23.44 14.96 -8.95
N LEU A 145 -23.39 14.79 -10.27
CA LEU A 145 -22.37 15.45 -11.11
C LEU A 145 -22.57 16.98 -11.11
N SER A 146 -21.90 17.66 -10.20
CA SER A 146 -21.91 19.12 -10.02
C SER A 146 -20.48 19.67 -10.12
N GLY A 147 -20.28 20.69 -10.96
CA GLY A 147 -18.98 21.34 -11.17
C GLY A 147 -18.64 21.54 -12.65
N PRO A 148 -17.37 21.91 -12.97
CA PRO A 148 -16.89 22.13 -14.34
C PRO A 148 -17.02 20.92 -15.28
N GLU A 149 -17.21 19.73 -14.73
CA GLU A 149 -17.41 18.48 -15.47
C GLU A 149 -18.80 18.35 -16.07
N ALA A 150 -19.76 19.16 -15.61
CA ALA A 150 -21.11 19.18 -16.14
C ALA A 150 -21.35 20.27 -17.20
N GLU A 151 -20.31 21.05 -17.53
CA GLU A 151 -20.35 21.99 -18.64
C GLU A 151 -20.06 21.24 -19.95
N PRO A 152 -20.97 21.27 -20.94
CA PRO A 152 -20.74 20.64 -22.23
C PRO A 152 -19.50 21.25 -22.89
N SER A 153 -18.44 20.45 -23.06
CA SER A 153 -17.22 20.87 -23.74
C SER A 153 -17.00 20.00 -24.98
N PRO A 154 -17.40 20.47 -26.18
CA PRO A 154 -17.31 19.69 -27.42
C PRO A 154 -15.88 19.27 -27.79
N SER A 155 -14.85 19.95 -27.26
CA SER A 155 -13.44 19.62 -27.48
C SER A 155 -13.06 18.21 -27.02
N TYR A 156 -13.80 17.63 -26.07
CA TYR A 156 -13.57 16.26 -25.60
C TYR A 156 -13.95 15.18 -26.63
N ILE A 157 -14.63 15.54 -27.72
CA ILE A 157 -14.81 14.65 -28.87
C ILE A 157 -13.46 14.25 -29.47
N VAL A 158 -12.46 15.14 -29.49
CA VAL A 158 -11.11 14.80 -29.94
C VAL A 158 -10.50 13.71 -29.05
N VAL A 159 -10.69 13.81 -27.74
CA VAL A 159 -10.24 12.80 -26.78
C VAL A 159 -10.98 11.48 -26.98
N LEU A 160 -12.27 11.51 -27.28
CA LEU A 160 -13.06 10.30 -27.62
C LEU A 160 -12.50 9.62 -28.87
N VAL A 161 -12.21 10.39 -29.93
CA VAL A 161 -11.63 9.86 -31.17
C VAL A 161 -10.27 9.23 -30.89
N LEU A 162 -9.38 9.91 -30.16
CA LEU A 162 -8.08 9.36 -29.76
C LEU A 162 -8.21 8.10 -28.89
N SER A 163 -9.23 8.05 -28.01
CA SER A 163 -9.50 6.89 -27.16
C SER A 163 -9.96 5.68 -27.97
N VAL A 164 -10.85 5.90 -28.94
CA VAL A 164 -11.32 4.85 -29.86
C VAL A 164 -10.17 4.38 -30.75
N MET A 165 -9.34 5.29 -31.27
CA MET A 165 -8.13 4.96 -32.04
C MET A 165 -7.15 4.07 -31.25
N LEU A 166 -7.08 4.21 -29.93
CA LEU A 166 -6.23 3.37 -29.08
C LEU A 166 -6.70 1.91 -29.05
N LEU A 167 -8.01 1.65 -29.20
CA LEU A 167 -8.57 0.28 -29.21
C LEU A 167 -8.07 -0.55 -30.39
N TRP A 168 -7.60 0.08 -31.48
CA TRP A 168 -6.97 -0.64 -32.60
C TRP A 168 -5.68 -1.36 -32.22
N ARG A 169 -5.13 -1.08 -31.03
CA ARG A 169 -4.03 -1.87 -30.46
C ARG A 169 -4.44 -3.32 -30.15
N LEU A 170 -5.71 -3.57 -29.86
CA LEU A 170 -6.23 -4.91 -29.58
C LEU A 170 -6.46 -5.72 -30.86
N ALA A 171 -6.54 -5.05 -32.01
CA ALA A 171 -6.70 -5.71 -33.30
C ALA A 171 -5.34 -6.17 -33.85
N PRO A 172 -5.25 -7.39 -34.43
CA PRO A 172 -4.00 -7.90 -35.02
C PRO A 172 -3.55 -7.12 -36.27
N LYS A 173 -4.44 -6.31 -36.86
CA LYS A 173 -4.17 -5.47 -38.04
C LYS A 173 -4.56 -4.02 -37.73
N GLY A 174 -3.70 -3.06 -38.10
CA GLY A 174 -4.00 -1.62 -37.96
C GLY A 174 -3.34 -0.91 -36.76
N GLY A 175 -2.33 -1.50 -36.13
CA GLY A 175 -1.64 -0.90 -34.97
C GLY A 175 -0.97 0.47 -35.21
N TRP A 176 -0.85 0.93 -36.47
CA TRP A 176 -0.35 2.27 -36.77
C TRP A 176 -1.32 3.38 -36.32
N ILE A 177 -2.63 3.11 -36.30
CA ILE A 177 -3.67 4.07 -35.87
C ILE A 177 -3.49 4.40 -34.39
N ALA A 178 -3.17 3.38 -33.57
CA ALA A 178 -2.92 3.54 -32.14
C ALA A 178 -1.61 4.31 -31.82
N ARG A 179 -0.73 4.54 -32.80
CA ARG A 179 0.51 5.31 -32.58
C ARG A 179 0.25 6.79 -32.35
N TRP A 180 -0.79 7.36 -32.96
CA TRP A 180 -1.12 8.78 -32.79
C TRP A 180 -1.56 9.12 -31.36
N PRO A 181 -2.53 8.41 -30.75
CA PRO A 181 -2.84 8.59 -29.33
C PRO A 181 -1.63 8.33 -28.43
N LEU A 182 -0.81 7.32 -28.73
CA LEU A 182 0.37 6.99 -27.92
C LEU A 182 1.42 8.10 -27.95
N ALA A 183 1.69 8.69 -29.13
CA ALA A 183 2.60 9.82 -29.26
C ALA A 183 2.10 11.03 -28.45
N PHE A 184 0.80 11.29 -28.47
CA PHE A 184 0.19 12.33 -27.65
C PHE A 184 0.37 12.05 -26.14
N ILE A 185 0.02 10.83 -25.68
CA ILE A 185 0.17 10.43 -24.27
C ILE A 185 1.64 10.57 -23.81
N ILE A 186 2.59 10.07 -24.60
CA ILE A 186 4.02 10.14 -24.25
C ILE A 186 4.49 11.59 -24.24
N GLY A 187 4.15 12.39 -25.26
CA GLY A 187 4.55 13.79 -25.36
C GLY A 187 4.03 14.63 -24.19
N THR A 188 2.74 14.51 -23.88
CA THR A 188 2.12 15.21 -22.75
C THR A 188 2.69 14.74 -21.43
N THR A 189 2.82 13.42 -21.23
CA THR A 189 3.35 12.85 -19.96
C THR A 189 4.80 13.27 -19.73
N ALA A 190 5.65 13.19 -20.76
CA ALA A 190 7.05 13.61 -20.67
C ALA A 190 7.17 15.10 -20.39
N GLY A 191 6.37 15.95 -21.07
CA GLY A 191 6.36 17.40 -20.83
C GLY A 191 5.93 17.76 -19.42
N LEU A 192 4.83 17.17 -18.93
CA LEU A 192 4.36 17.37 -17.55
C LEU A 192 5.37 16.88 -16.52
N ARG A 193 5.95 15.69 -16.73
CA ARG A 193 6.97 15.12 -15.83
C ARG A 193 8.23 15.96 -15.79
N LEU A 194 8.67 16.53 -16.91
CA LEU A 194 9.82 17.43 -16.96
C LEU A 194 9.60 18.66 -16.07
N ILE A 195 8.44 19.32 -16.22
CA ILE A 195 8.10 20.51 -15.41
C ILE A 195 7.92 20.12 -13.94
N ALA A 196 7.21 19.02 -13.67
CA ALA A 196 6.99 18.53 -12.31
C ALA A 196 8.30 18.17 -11.60
N PHE A 197 9.24 17.52 -12.29
CA PHE A 197 10.56 17.21 -11.77
C PHE A 197 11.37 18.48 -11.49
N LEU A 198 11.38 19.44 -12.44
CA LEU A 198 12.10 20.70 -12.26
C LEU A 198 11.56 21.50 -11.07
N HIS A 199 10.24 21.63 -10.95
CA HIS A 199 9.64 22.43 -9.88
C HIS A 199 9.56 21.68 -8.55
N GLY A 200 9.09 20.44 -8.57
CA GLY A 200 8.74 19.66 -7.38
C GLY A 200 9.92 18.95 -6.76
N ASP A 201 10.90 18.49 -7.56
CA ASP A 201 12.06 17.78 -7.04
C ASP A 201 13.29 18.69 -7.03
N PHE A 202 13.70 19.22 -8.19
CA PHE A 202 14.96 19.96 -8.31
C PHE A 202 14.97 21.27 -7.51
N LEU A 203 13.99 22.16 -7.74
CA LEU A 203 13.92 23.44 -7.01
C LEU A 203 13.66 23.24 -5.51
N VAL A 204 12.82 22.29 -5.14
CA VAL A 204 12.54 21.98 -3.73
C VAL A 204 13.78 21.40 -3.04
N GLN A 205 14.55 20.54 -3.69
CA GLN A 205 15.81 20.03 -3.13
C GLN A 205 16.83 21.15 -2.90
N ILE A 206 16.95 22.10 -3.84
CA ILE A 206 17.79 23.30 -3.65
C ILE A 206 17.29 24.11 -2.45
N ARG A 207 16.00 24.43 -2.42
CA ARG A 207 15.38 25.19 -1.32
C ARG A 207 15.57 24.51 0.03
N ASN A 208 15.38 23.20 0.11
CA ASN A 208 15.53 22.41 1.34
C ASN A 208 16.98 22.35 1.84
N THR A 209 17.95 22.74 1.01
CA THR A 209 19.35 22.86 1.40
C THR A 209 19.70 24.28 1.89
N ILE A 210 18.84 25.27 1.64
CA ILE A 210 19.00 26.65 2.16
C ILE A 210 18.41 26.71 3.56
N LEU A 211 19.14 26.17 4.54
CA LEU A 211 18.73 26.10 5.94
C LEU A 211 19.43 27.18 6.79
N PRO A 212 18.75 27.75 7.79
CA PRO A 212 19.40 28.66 8.75
C PRO A 212 20.45 27.91 9.57
N LEU A 213 21.69 28.40 9.54
CA LEU A 213 22.82 27.78 10.25
C LEU A 213 22.74 27.97 11.78
N ALA A 214 22.12 29.06 12.23
CA ALA A 214 21.82 29.31 13.63
C ALA A 214 20.30 29.44 13.77
N VAL A 215 19.67 28.46 14.41
CA VAL A 215 18.23 28.47 14.65
C VAL A 215 17.96 29.01 16.04
N ILE A 216 17.17 30.09 16.06
CA ILE A 216 16.70 30.73 17.28
C ILE A 216 15.19 30.58 17.26
N ASP A 217 14.67 29.73 18.15
CA ASP A 217 13.23 29.53 18.33
C ASP A 217 12.79 30.20 19.63
N GLY A 218 11.76 31.04 19.57
CA GLY A 218 11.27 31.81 20.73
C GLY A 218 12.31 32.71 21.42
N GLY A 219 13.41 33.07 20.76
CA GLY A 219 14.51 33.86 21.35
C GLY A 219 15.58 33.02 22.07
N VAL A 220 15.47 31.69 22.05
CA VAL A 220 16.45 30.75 22.59
C VAL A 220 17.19 30.06 21.44
N PHE A 221 18.51 29.97 21.53
CA PHE A 221 19.33 29.25 20.56
C PHE A 221 19.12 27.74 20.72
N ASP A 222 18.73 27.06 19.63
CA ASP A 222 18.67 25.59 19.58
C ASP A 222 19.98 25.03 18.99
N PRO A 223 20.89 24.51 19.84
CA PRO A 223 22.18 24.00 19.37
C PRO A 223 22.02 22.72 18.53
N TRP A 224 21.01 21.90 18.80
CA TRP A 224 20.86 20.60 18.16
C TRP A 224 20.38 20.76 16.73
N LEU A 225 19.33 21.57 16.53
CA LEU A 225 18.80 21.85 15.20
C LEU A 225 19.81 22.64 14.34
N SER A 226 20.54 23.58 14.95
CA SER A 226 21.61 24.33 14.29
C SER A 226 22.74 23.41 13.81
N LEU A 227 23.14 22.43 14.62
CA LEU A 227 24.15 21.44 14.24
C LEU A 227 23.67 20.55 13.09
N GLN A 228 22.41 20.11 13.10
CA GLN A 228 21.83 19.32 12.00
C GLN A 228 21.84 20.10 10.67
N ASN A 229 21.37 21.35 10.69
CA ASN A 229 21.36 22.21 9.51
C ASN A 229 22.77 22.46 8.98
N LEU A 230 23.73 22.71 9.88
CA LEU A 230 25.13 22.89 9.51
C LEU A 230 25.71 21.62 8.88
N LEU A 231 25.44 20.45 9.44
CA LEU A 231 25.91 19.17 8.91
C LEU A 231 25.35 18.92 7.50
N ILE A 232 24.07 19.21 7.27
CA ILE A 232 23.43 19.09 5.94
C ILE A 232 24.10 20.03 4.95
N VAL A 233 24.24 21.32 5.28
CA VAL A 233 24.82 22.33 4.38
C VAL A 233 26.27 21.99 4.04
N VAL A 234 27.09 21.68 5.05
CA VAL A 234 28.50 21.29 4.86
C VAL A 234 28.60 19.99 4.07
N GLY A 235 27.75 19.00 4.38
CA GLY A 235 27.69 17.74 3.65
C GLY A 235 27.40 17.93 2.17
N VAL A 236 26.39 18.74 1.83
CA VAL A 236 26.04 19.03 0.43
C VAL A 236 27.18 19.77 -0.27
N LEU A 237 27.80 20.77 0.37
CA LEU A 237 28.94 21.48 -0.21
C LEU A 237 30.13 20.53 -0.49
N CYS A 238 30.46 19.65 0.45
CA CYS A 238 31.50 18.63 0.24
C CYS A 238 31.15 17.67 -0.91
N CYS A 239 29.89 17.23 -1.02
CA CYS A 239 29.42 16.40 -2.12
C CYS A 239 29.50 17.12 -3.47
N LEU A 240 29.14 18.41 -3.52
CA LEU A 240 29.26 19.22 -4.74
C LEU A 240 30.72 19.34 -5.17
N VAL A 241 31.65 19.56 -4.24
CA VAL A 241 33.10 19.60 -4.53
C VAL A 241 33.60 18.26 -5.08
N TYR A 242 33.08 17.12 -4.60
CA TYR A 242 33.41 15.82 -5.14
C TYR A 242 32.95 15.64 -6.60
N PHE A 243 31.72 16.04 -6.93
CA PHE A 243 31.18 15.93 -8.31
C PHE A 243 31.63 17.04 -9.25
N PHE A 244 32.25 18.10 -8.73
CA PHE A 244 32.76 19.20 -9.53
C PHE A 244 34.11 18.84 -10.15
N PHE A 245 34.09 18.29 -11.36
CA PHE A 245 35.28 17.79 -12.06
C PHE A 245 36.19 18.88 -12.65
N SER A 246 35.82 20.16 -12.58
CA SER A 246 36.57 21.25 -13.23
C SER A 246 37.83 21.70 -12.48
N PHE A 247 38.04 21.25 -11.23
CA PHE A 247 39.27 21.51 -10.47
C PHE A 247 40.00 20.20 -10.17
N GLU A 248 41.33 20.23 -10.20
CA GLU A 248 42.12 19.09 -9.72
C GLU A 248 41.94 18.91 -8.21
N HIS A 249 41.60 17.70 -7.78
CA HIS A 249 41.39 17.34 -6.37
C HIS A 249 42.70 17.21 -5.58
N GLN A 250 43.56 18.23 -5.59
CA GLN A 250 44.80 18.29 -4.82
C GLN A 250 44.66 19.15 -3.55
N GLY A 251 45.40 18.81 -2.49
CA GLY A 251 45.44 19.57 -1.25
C GLY A 251 44.10 19.64 -0.49
N ALA A 252 43.69 20.85 -0.09
CA ALA A 252 42.47 21.07 0.71
C ALA A 252 41.17 20.70 -0.04
N VAL A 253 41.13 20.88 -1.37
CA VAL A 253 40.00 20.50 -2.23
C VAL A 253 39.86 18.98 -2.34
N GLY A 254 40.99 18.26 -2.34
CA GLY A 254 40.99 16.79 -2.28
C GLY A 254 40.46 16.27 -0.94
N ALA A 255 40.79 16.92 0.18
CA ALA A 255 40.29 16.53 1.51
C ALA A 255 38.78 16.76 1.65
N THR A 256 38.25 17.90 1.18
CA THR A 256 36.81 18.18 1.20
C THR A 256 36.02 17.28 0.27
N ALA A 257 36.56 16.95 -0.92
CA ALA A 257 35.98 15.93 -1.79
C ALA A 257 35.95 14.55 -1.13
N LYS A 258 37.03 14.17 -0.44
CA LYS A 258 37.07 12.90 0.32
C LYS A 258 35.99 12.86 1.40
N ALA A 259 35.78 13.95 2.14
CA ALA A 259 34.68 14.05 3.10
C ALA A 259 33.31 13.91 2.41
N GLY A 260 33.13 14.49 1.21
CA GLY A 260 31.93 14.29 0.38
C GLY A 260 31.70 12.82 0.00
N ILE A 261 32.76 12.08 -0.34
CA ILE A 261 32.67 10.63 -0.61
C ILE A 261 32.16 9.88 0.63
N TRP A 262 32.67 10.18 1.83
CA TRP A 262 32.18 9.57 3.06
C TRP A 262 30.69 9.85 3.30
N VAL A 263 30.27 11.10 3.11
CA VAL A 263 28.85 11.49 3.22
C VAL A 263 27.99 10.73 2.21
N LEU A 264 28.43 10.59 0.96
CA LEU A 264 27.73 9.81 -0.07
C LEU A 264 27.65 8.32 0.28
N MET A 265 28.74 7.71 0.76
CA MET A 265 28.74 6.30 1.14
C MET A 265 27.81 6.02 2.32
N ILE A 266 27.77 6.91 3.32
CA ILE A 266 26.86 6.77 4.46
C ILE A 266 25.40 6.92 4.02
N THR A 267 25.09 7.94 3.21
CA THR A 267 23.71 8.20 2.75
C THR A 267 23.20 7.11 1.81
N PHE A 268 24.01 6.64 0.86
CA PHE A 268 23.66 5.49 0.01
C PHE A 268 23.56 4.19 0.81
N GLY A 269 24.43 3.97 1.79
CA GLY A 269 24.36 2.83 2.71
C GLY A 269 23.06 2.82 3.52
N ALA A 270 22.66 3.98 4.05
CA ALA A 270 21.39 4.15 4.75
C ALA A 270 20.19 3.91 3.83
N ALA A 271 20.20 4.47 2.61
CA ALA A 271 19.14 4.25 1.63
C ALA A 271 18.99 2.75 1.27
N PHE A 272 20.09 2.05 1.04
CA PHE A 272 20.08 0.59 0.84
C PHE A 272 19.51 -0.14 2.06
N GLY A 273 19.97 0.21 3.26
CA GLY A 273 19.47 -0.34 4.52
C GLY A 273 17.95 -0.18 4.71
N TYR A 274 17.40 0.99 4.35
CA TYR A 274 15.96 1.23 4.40
C TYR A 274 15.16 0.29 3.48
N THR A 275 15.69 -0.04 2.29
CA THR A 275 15.00 -1.00 1.40
C THR A 275 14.97 -2.42 1.98
N VAL A 276 16.05 -2.84 2.64
CA VAL A 276 16.13 -4.15 3.32
C VAL A 276 15.19 -4.18 4.52
N MET A 277 15.23 -3.14 5.35
CA MET A 277 14.32 -2.98 6.49
C MET A 277 12.86 -3.03 6.05
N GLY A 278 12.50 -2.33 4.97
CA GLY A 278 11.14 -2.35 4.42
C GLY A 278 10.68 -3.75 4.01
N ARG A 279 11.55 -4.55 3.38
CA ARG A 279 11.23 -5.93 3.00
C ARG A 279 11.08 -6.85 4.23
N ILE A 280 11.96 -6.70 5.22
CA ILE A 280 11.88 -7.47 6.47
C ILE A 280 10.62 -7.08 7.26
N ALA A 281 10.28 -5.80 7.31
CA ALA A 281 9.06 -5.33 7.96
C ALA A 281 7.80 -5.91 7.29
N LEU A 282 7.74 -5.92 5.96
CA LEU A 282 6.64 -6.56 5.23
C LEU A 282 6.54 -8.07 5.52
N LEU A 283 7.68 -8.75 5.62
CA LEU A 283 7.73 -10.17 6.02
C LEU A 283 7.23 -10.37 7.45
N ALA A 284 7.71 -9.54 8.39
CA ALA A 284 7.32 -9.57 9.79
C ALA A 284 5.81 -9.37 9.95
N ILE A 285 5.22 -8.38 9.27
CA ILE A 285 3.76 -8.16 9.25
C ILE A 285 2.99 -9.39 8.78
N ARG A 286 3.51 -10.12 7.78
CA ARG A 286 2.86 -11.36 7.30
C ARG A 286 3.02 -12.53 8.26
N LEU A 287 4.16 -12.62 8.96
CA LEU A 287 4.37 -13.62 10.01
C LEU A 287 3.52 -13.32 11.25
N GLU A 288 3.42 -12.06 11.65
CA GLU A 288 2.54 -11.58 12.72
C GLU A 288 1.08 -11.90 12.39
N PHE A 289 0.61 -11.60 11.17
CA PHE A 289 -0.72 -12.01 10.73
C PHE A 289 -0.97 -13.53 10.83
N LEU A 290 -0.01 -14.36 10.41
CA LEU A 290 -0.18 -15.82 10.47
C LEU A 290 -0.14 -16.36 11.91
N LEU A 291 0.75 -15.83 12.75
CA LEU A 291 1.04 -16.36 14.08
C LEU A 291 0.20 -15.71 15.18
N ASP A 292 -0.09 -14.41 15.10
CA ASP A 292 -0.94 -13.66 16.03
C ASP A 292 -2.39 -13.74 15.58
N ASP A 293 -2.78 -13.10 14.46
CA ASP A 293 -4.19 -12.94 14.07
C ASP A 293 -4.88 -14.27 13.69
N TRP A 294 -4.19 -15.15 12.95
CA TRP A 294 -4.79 -16.39 12.45
C TRP A 294 -4.62 -17.59 13.40
N LEU A 295 -3.38 -17.95 13.76
CA LEU A 295 -3.08 -19.15 14.57
C LEU A 295 -3.00 -18.90 16.07
N TRP A 296 -3.02 -17.65 16.51
CA TRP A 296 -3.06 -17.30 17.93
C TRP A 296 -1.89 -17.90 18.75
N LEU A 297 -0.75 -18.17 18.12
CA LEU A 297 0.46 -18.77 18.71
C LEU A 297 1.30 -17.78 19.51
N ILE A 298 1.28 -16.50 19.13
CA ILE A 298 2.00 -15.41 19.80
C ILE A 298 1.03 -14.28 20.09
N ASP A 299 1.08 -13.62 21.25
CA ASP A 299 0.27 -12.42 21.57
C ASP A 299 1.22 -11.28 21.99
N PRO A 300 1.93 -10.66 21.03
CA PRO A 300 2.91 -9.61 21.31
C PRO A 300 2.27 -8.34 21.89
N THR A 301 0.98 -8.10 21.59
CA THR A 301 0.25 -6.92 22.03
C THR A 301 -0.55 -7.14 23.32
N GLY A 302 -0.55 -8.37 23.86
CA GLY A 302 -1.27 -8.74 25.07
C GLY A 302 -2.79 -8.58 24.96
N ARG A 303 -3.34 -8.47 23.74
CA ARG A 303 -4.76 -8.17 23.49
C ARG A 303 -5.66 -9.28 24.03
N ARG A 304 -5.20 -10.53 23.98
CA ARG A 304 -5.98 -11.70 24.42
C ARG A 304 -5.87 -11.89 25.92
N VAL A 305 -4.68 -11.69 26.50
CA VAL A 305 -4.47 -11.75 27.96
C VAL A 305 -5.19 -10.63 28.69
N ALA A 306 -5.13 -9.39 28.19
CA ALA A 306 -5.81 -8.25 28.81
C ALA A 306 -7.34 -8.42 28.81
N ALA A 307 -7.90 -8.98 27.74
CA ALA A 307 -9.33 -9.21 27.63
C ALA A 307 -9.80 -10.39 28.52
N LEU A 308 -8.98 -11.43 28.71
CA LEU A 308 -9.24 -12.50 29.69
C LEU A 308 -9.16 -12.01 31.14
N LEU A 309 -8.21 -11.12 31.46
CA LEU A 309 -8.09 -10.53 32.80
C LEU A 309 -9.21 -9.53 33.10
N ALA A 310 -9.69 -8.78 32.11
CA ALA A 310 -10.83 -7.88 32.25
C ALA A 310 -12.17 -8.61 32.49
N GLY A 311 -12.32 -9.84 31.98
CA GLY A 311 -13.49 -10.69 32.24
C GLY A 311 -13.43 -11.48 33.56
N GLY A 312 -12.25 -11.58 34.20
CA GLY A 312 -12.03 -12.38 35.41
C GLY A 312 -12.15 -11.61 36.74
N GLY A 313 -12.49 -10.32 36.71
CA GLY A 313 -12.52 -9.47 37.90
C GLY A 313 -13.94 -9.04 38.28
N LEU A 314 -14.76 -9.95 38.79
CA LEU A 314 -15.87 -9.71 39.73
C LEU A 314 -16.41 -11.08 40.18
N GLY A 315 -15.68 -11.71 41.12
CA GLY A 315 -16.09 -12.88 41.89
C GLY A 315 -15.56 -12.74 43.30
#